data_AF-A0A522M3P7-F1
#
_entry.id   AF-A0A522M3P7-F1
#
_cell.length_a   1.000
_cell.length_b   1.000
_cell.length_c   1.000
_cell.angle_alpha   90.00
_cell.angle_beta   90.00
_cell.angle_gamma   90.00
#
_symmetry.space_group_name_H-M   'P 1'
#
loop_
_entity.id
_entity.type
_entity.pdbx_description
1 polymer ?
#
loop_
_entity_poly.entity_id
_entity_poly.type
_entity_poly.pdbx_seq_one_letter_code
_entity_poly.pdbx_strand_id
1 'polypeptide(L)'
;MVKWTLLAASAFVAGCAGLPELDKVNEVYFCAAGRCGPASQSRTADEALNAVHQLFKHNDGKDFKYCSTTPAERSCAGDSPPWCHFVMGGPIPGAGCSTGGRFKAVGLDTAGRRVTTTFTEHSMWNGVPNVCQDGDSAVTVTSADEVTVKHDNYYCNWMGIGNMASTFVMAIDYIDLDKGRMGGYWAHAVVGTGGGRGTGYAIMQFPQAMKKDENWLRTILLDKKVR
;
A
#
# COMPACT_ATOMS: atom_id res chain seq x y z
N MET A 1 48.06 41.34 -5.32
CA MET A 1 47.03 40.63 -6.12
C MET A 1 46.85 39.25 -5.52
N VAL A 2 45.77 39.04 -4.77
CA VAL A 2 45.50 37.79 -4.03
C VAL A 2 44.70 36.87 -4.94
N LYS A 3 45.30 35.74 -5.34
CA LYS A 3 44.62 34.67 -6.10
C LYS A 3 43.72 33.89 -5.14
N TRP A 4 42.41 34.03 -5.32
CA TRP A 4 41.40 33.16 -4.74
C TRP A 4 41.27 31.91 -5.60
N THR A 5 41.78 30.78 -5.10
CA THR A 5 41.51 29.47 -5.69
C THR A 5 40.21 28.94 -5.07
N LEU A 6 39.12 28.99 -5.85
CA LEU A 6 37.86 28.34 -5.49
C LEU A 6 38.05 26.81 -5.50
N LEU A 7 38.00 26.20 -4.32
CA LEU A 7 37.78 24.78 -4.13
C LEU A 7 36.31 24.46 -4.47
N ALA A 8 36.06 23.93 -5.67
CA ALA A 8 34.80 23.26 -5.96
C ALA A 8 34.89 21.83 -5.41
N ALA A 9 34.48 21.64 -4.16
CA ALA A 9 34.21 20.32 -3.62
C ALA A 9 32.90 19.82 -4.24
N SER A 10 33.02 19.02 -5.30
CA SER A 10 31.92 18.26 -5.88
C SER A 10 31.45 17.24 -4.86
N ALA A 11 30.45 17.60 -4.05
CA ALA A 11 29.73 16.65 -3.23
C ALA A 11 28.91 15.74 -4.15
N PHE A 12 29.50 14.61 -4.56
CA PHE A 12 28.74 13.47 -5.04
C PHE A 12 27.86 12.98 -3.89
N VAL A 13 26.62 13.48 -3.82
CA VAL A 13 25.59 12.85 -3.02
C VAL A 13 25.24 11.56 -3.75
N ALA A 14 25.96 10.49 -3.40
CA ALA A 14 25.49 9.12 -3.63
C ALA A 14 24.23 8.96 -2.79
N GLY A 15 23.09 9.39 -3.33
CA GLY A 15 21.79 9.18 -2.71
C GLY A 15 21.57 7.68 -2.67
N CYS A 16 21.72 7.07 -1.48
CA CYS A 16 21.29 5.71 -1.22
C CYS A 16 19.92 5.52 -1.87
N ALA A 17 19.84 4.60 -2.82
CA ALA A 17 18.61 4.29 -3.55
C ALA A 17 17.66 3.55 -2.60
N GLY A 18 17.16 4.25 -1.58
CA GLY A 18 16.12 3.82 -0.67
C GLY A 18 14.77 4.40 -1.10
N LEU A 19 13.72 3.76 -0.62
CA LEU A 19 12.37 4.32 -0.64
C LEU A 19 12.40 5.74 -0.03
N PRO A 20 11.60 6.67 -0.56
CA PRO A 20 11.35 7.93 0.13
C PRO A 20 10.89 7.69 1.58
N GLU A 21 11.13 8.68 2.44
CA GLU A 21 10.59 8.67 3.80
C GLU A 21 9.07 8.64 3.75
N LEU A 22 8.48 7.77 4.56
CA LEU A 22 7.05 7.57 4.65
C LEU A 22 6.49 8.48 5.75
N ASP A 23 5.33 9.09 5.49
CA ASP A 23 4.66 9.90 6.51
C ASP A 23 4.36 9.06 7.76
N LYS A 24 4.60 9.66 8.92
CA LYS A 24 4.34 9.01 10.20
C LYS A 24 2.85 8.94 10.47
N VAL A 25 2.33 7.72 10.62
CA VAL A 25 0.98 7.47 11.12
C VAL A 25 1.02 7.38 12.65
N ASN A 26 0.15 8.13 13.31
CA ASN A 26 0.01 8.09 14.78
C ASN A 26 -1.26 7.36 15.25
N GLU A 27 -2.25 7.21 14.37
CA GLU A 27 -3.55 6.62 14.70
C GLU A 27 -4.13 5.99 13.43
N VAL A 28 -4.75 4.81 13.57
CA VAL A 28 -5.53 4.19 12.48
C VAL A 28 -7.01 4.45 12.74
N TYR A 29 -7.67 5.11 11.79
CA TYR A 29 -9.11 5.28 11.83
C TYR A 29 -9.82 4.05 11.27
N PHE A 30 -10.63 3.38 12.09
CA PHE A 30 -11.19 2.06 11.80
C PHE A 30 -12.71 2.10 11.76
N CYS A 31 -13.32 1.67 10.65
CA CYS A 31 -14.76 1.51 10.47
C CYS A 31 -15.16 0.04 10.36
N ALA A 32 -16.10 -0.38 11.20
CA ALA A 32 -16.76 -1.69 11.09
C ALA A 32 -18.15 -1.68 11.72
N ALA A 33 -19.08 -2.40 11.08
CA ALA A 33 -20.47 -2.55 11.51
C ALA A 33 -21.21 -1.22 11.70
N GLY A 34 -20.84 -0.20 10.91
CA GLY A 34 -21.38 1.16 10.98
C GLY A 34 -20.82 2.01 12.11
N ARG A 35 -19.76 1.56 12.80
CA ARG A 35 -19.05 2.34 13.82
C ARG A 35 -17.65 2.66 13.33
N CYS A 36 -17.27 3.92 13.44
CA CYS A 36 -15.97 4.43 13.04
C CYS A 36 -15.30 5.15 14.20
N GLY A 37 -14.00 4.97 14.36
CA GLY A 37 -13.21 5.67 15.37
C GLY A 37 -11.76 5.20 15.39
N PRO A 38 -10.94 5.77 16.28
CA PRO A 38 -9.57 5.31 16.50
C PRO A 38 -9.51 3.82 16.83
N ALA A 39 -8.59 3.09 16.18
CA ALA A 39 -8.49 1.64 16.31
C ALA A 39 -8.12 1.24 17.74
N SER A 40 -7.10 1.86 18.34
CA SER A 40 -6.65 1.55 19.70
C SER A 40 -7.71 1.74 20.79
N GLN A 41 -8.71 2.60 20.56
CA GLN A 41 -9.81 2.80 21.52
C GLN A 41 -10.82 1.64 21.54
N SER A 42 -10.85 0.83 20.49
CA SER A 42 -11.91 -0.17 20.31
C SER A 42 -11.41 -1.56 19.93
N ARG A 43 -10.10 -1.73 19.70
CA ARG A 43 -9.51 -2.97 19.18
C ARG A 43 -8.14 -3.27 19.75
N THR A 44 -7.84 -4.56 19.85
CA THR A 44 -6.47 -5.07 20.03
C THR A 44 -5.75 -5.20 18.69
N ALA A 45 -4.42 -5.36 18.73
CA ALA A 45 -3.62 -5.69 17.54
C ALA A 45 -4.11 -6.97 16.86
N ASP A 46 -4.45 -8.01 17.62
CA ASP A 46 -4.94 -9.28 17.07
C ASP A 46 -6.33 -9.16 16.42
N GLU A 47 -7.20 -8.31 16.98
CA GLU A 47 -8.51 -8.01 16.39
C GLU A 47 -8.33 -7.24 15.06
N ALA A 48 -7.39 -6.29 14.99
CA ALA A 48 -7.04 -5.59 13.76
C ALA A 48 -6.40 -6.53 12.71
N LEU A 49 -5.47 -7.40 13.12
CA LEU A 49 -4.84 -8.40 12.26
C LEU A 49 -5.87 -9.32 11.63
N ASN A 50 -6.77 -9.87 12.44
CA ASN A 50 -7.82 -10.76 11.95
C ASN A 50 -8.78 -10.02 11.01
N ALA A 51 -9.09 -8.74 11.27
CA ALA A 51 -9.92 -7.96 10.37
C ALA A 51 -9.28 -7.75 8.99
N VAL A 52 -7.99 -7.39 8.94
CA VAL A 52 -7.25 -7.28 7.68
C VAL A 52 -7.21 -8.61 6.95
N HIS A 53 -6.90 -9.71 7.67
CA HIS A 53 -6.84 -11.04 7.07
C HIS A 53 -8.17 -11.43 6.42
N GLN A 54 -9.28 -11.19 7.11
CA GLN A 54 -10.62 -11.52 6.61
C GLN A 54 -11.01 -10.65 5.43
N LEU A 55 -10.69 -9.35 5.45
CA LEU A 55 -10.90 -8.47 4.30
C LEU A 55 -10.15 -8.99 3.07
N PHE A 56 -8.90 -9.41 3.24
CA PHE A 56 -8.08 -9.94 2.16
C PHE A 56 -8.61 -11.29 1.68
N LYS A 57 -8.93 -12.19 2.60
CA LYS A 57 -9.44 -13.52 2.27
C LYS A 57 -10.79 -13.47 1.56
N HIS A 58 -11.66 -12.53 1.94
CA HIS A 58 -12.94 -12.31 1.27
C HIS A 58 -12.76 -11.82 -0.19
N ASN A 59 -11.61 -11.20 -0.48
CA ASN A 59 -11.23 -10.70 -1.80
C ASN A 59 -10.16 -11.56 -2.50
N ASP A 60 -9.91 -12.78 -2.01
CA ASP A 60 -8.99 -13.74 -2.63
C ASP A 60 -9.43 -14.06 -4.06
N GLY A 61 -8.48 -14.03 -5.01
CA GLY A 61 -8.74 -14.21 -6.43
C GLY A 61 -9.39 -13.02 -7.16
N LYS A 62 -9.64 -11.89 -6.49
CA LYS A 62 -10.33 -10.72 -7.06
C LYS A 62 -9.39 -9.53 -7.26
N ASP A 63 -9.75 -8.67 -8.21
CA ASP A 63 -9.02 -7.44 -8.49
C ASP A 63 -9.44 -6.35 -7.50
N PHE A 64 -8.46 -5.81 -6.77
CA PHE A 64 -8.62 -4.54 -6.06
C PHE A 64 -8.06 -3.40 -6.92
N LYS A 65 -8.50 -2.17 -6.65
CA LYS A 65 -8.01 -0.98 -7.33
C LYS A 65 -7.34 -0.02 -6.37
N TYR A 66 -6.37 0.73 -6.86
CA TYR A 66 -5.84 1.88 -6.16
C TYR A 66 -6.54 3.16 -6.60
N CYS A 67 -6.77 4.07 -5.65
CA CYS A 67 -7.28 5.41 -5.89
C CYS A 67 -6.38 6.43 -5.20
N SER A 68 -5.79 7.35 -5.96
CA SER A 68 -5.11 8.51 -5.42
C SER A 68 -6.14 9.46 -4.78
N THR A 69 -5.89 9.87 -3.54
CA THR A 69 -6.77 10.77 -2.80
C THR A 69 -5.97 11.45 -1.68
N THR A 70 -6.63 12.21 -0.82
CA THR A 70 -6.02 12.83 0.37
C THR A 70 -6.48 12.12 1.65
N PRO A 71 -5.73 12.23 2.75
CA PRO A 71 -6.15 11.74 4.06
C PRO A 71 -7.48 12.33 4.56
N ALA A 72 -7.84 13.53 4.10
CA ALA A 72 -9.10 14.17 4.46
C ALA A 72 -10.29 13.61 3.67
N GLU A 73 -10.10 13.30 2.38
CA GLU A 73 -11.17 12.83 1.49
C GLU A 73 -11.43 11.33 1.62
N ARG A 74 -10.36 10.50 1.71
CA ARG A 74 -10.42 9.03 1.80
C ARG A 74 -11.41 8.41 0.82
N SER A 75 -11.46 8.97 -0.39
CA SER A 75 -12.46 8.61 -1.40
C SER A 75 -11.84 7.75 -2.50
N CYS A 76 -12.65 6.83 -3.01
CA CYS A 76 -12.31 5.96 -4.14
C CYS A 76 -13.60 5.68 -4.91
N ALA A 77 -14.20 6.76 -5.41
CA ALA A 77 -15.51 6.77 -6.06
C ALA A 77 -15.37 7.00 -7.56
N GLY A 78 -16.23 6.36 -8.36
CA GLY A 78 -16.24 6.54 -9.81
C GLY A 78 -14.85 6.41 -10.44
N ASP A 79 -14.44 7.47 -11.14
CA ASP A 79 -13.23 7.59 -11.95
C ASP A 79 -12.01 8.13 -11.16
N SER A 80 -11.97 7.92 -9.83
CA SER A 80 -10.78 8.26 -9.04
C SER A 80 -9.51 7.74 -9.71
N PRO A 81 -8.51 8.60 -9.94
CA PRO A 81 -7.32 8.21 -10.68
C PRO A 81 -6.49 7.20 -9.89
N PRO A 82 -5.71 6.34 -10.57
CA PRO A 82 -4.66 5.56 -9.91
C PRO A 82 -3.64 6.48 -9.26
N TRP A 83 -2.83 5.95 -8.33
CA TRP A 83 -1.65 6.70 -7.89
C TRP A 83 -0.55 6.60 -8.95
N CYS A 84 0.12 7.72 -9.20
CA CYS A 84 1.14 7.85 -10.22
C CYS A 84 2.33 8.63 -9.68
N HIS A 85 3.52 8.35 -10.20
CA HIS A 85 4.69 9.21 -10.00
C HIS A 85 5.57 9.23 -11.24
N PHE A 86 6.52 10.15 -11.24
CA PHE A 86 7.49 10.27 -12.30
C PHE A 86 8.45 9.06 -12.33
N VAL A 87 8.65 8.50 -13.51
CA VAL A 87 9.60 7.43 -13.78
C VAL A 87 10.31 7.67 -15.11
N MET A 88 11.63 7.51 -15.10
CA MET A 88 12.46 7.41 -16.30
C MET A 88 12.44 5.98 -16.82
N GLY A 89 11.90 5.75 -18.01
CA GLY A 89 12.06 4.51 -18.76
C GLY A 89 13.23 4.64 -19.73
N GLY A 90 14.43 4.22 -19.33
CA GLY A 90 15.65 4.57 -20.06
C GLY A 90 15.78 6.10 -20.18
N PRO A 91 15.96 6.64 -21.40
CA PRO A 91 16.01 8.09 -21.62
C PRO A 91 14.62 8.75 -21.68
N ILE A 92 13.52 8.00 -21.64
CA ILE A 92 12.17 8.51 -21.87
C ILE A 92 11.52 8.84 -20.52
N PRO A 93 11.17 10.11 -20.25
CA PRO A 93 10.41 10.48 -19.06
C PRO A 93 8.95 10.04 -19.18
N GLY A 94 8.31 9.70 -18.06
CA GLY A 94 6.91 9.33 -18.06
C GLY A 94 6.28 9.20 -16.68
N ALA A 95 4.97 8.94 -16.68
CA ALA A 95 4.23 8.61 -15.48
C ALA A 95 4.12 7.09 -15.34
N GLY A 96 4.65 6.54 -14.24
CA GLY A 96 4.36 5.19 -13.78
C GLY A 96 3.17 5.24 -12.82
N CYS A 97 2.10 4.53 -13.15
CA CYS A 97 0.88 4.48 -12.36
C CYS A 97 0.58 3.05 -11.94
N SER A 98 0.15 2.85 -10.71
CA SER A 98 -0.44 1.58 -10.27
C SER A 98 -1.95 1.71 -10.18
N THR A 99 -2.65 0.82 -10.87
CA THR A 99 -4.11 0.81 -10.98
C THR A 99 -4.75 -0.14 -9.99
N GLY A 100 -3.98 -1.08 -9.43
CA GLY A 100 -4.47 -2.07 -8.49
C GLY A 100 -3.66 -3.35 -8.57
N GLY A 101 -4.32 -4.46 -8.28
CA GLY A 101 -3.73 -5.78 -8.42
C GLY A 101 -4.73 -6.87 -8.11
N ARG A 102 -4.25 -8.11 -8.15
CA ARG A 102 -5.04 -9.31 -7.83
C ARG A 102 -4.35 -10.12 -6.75
N PHE A 103 -5.08 -10.47 -5.69
CA PHE A 103 -4.61 -11.49 -4.76
C PHE A 103 -4.74 -12.89 -5.37
N LYS A 104 -3.70 -13.70 -5.23
CA LYS A 104 -3.64 -15.10 -5.69
C LYS A 104 -3.76 -16.08 -4.54
N ALA A 105 -3.15 -15.73 -3.41
CA ALA A 105 -3.18 -16.50 -2.19
C ALA A 105 -3.14 -15.52 -1.01
N VAL A 106 -3.90 -15.82 0.03
CA VAL A 106 -3.94 -15.07 1.29
C VAL A 106 -3.69 -16.04 2.44
N GLY A 107 -2.72 -15.70 3.28
CA GLY A 107 -2.35 -16.45 4.48
C GLY A 107 -2.29 -15.58 5.73
N LEU A 108 -2.24 -16.23 6.89
CA LEU A 108 -2.16 -15.60 8.20
C LEU A 108 -0.98 -16.18 8.99
N ASP A 109 -0.02 -15.33 9.31
CA ASP A 109 1.08 -15.61 10.23
C ASP A 109 0.76 -14.91 11.57
N THR A 110 0.21 -15.66 12.51
CA THR A 110 -0.14 -15.13 13.83
C THR A 110 1.09 -14.82 14.68
N ALA A 111 2.18 -15.56 14.53
CA ALA A 111 3.41 -15.37 15.31
C ALA A 111 4.12 -14.07 14.91
N GLY A 112 4.19 -13.78 13.61
CA GLY A 112 4.73 -12.53 13.09
C GLY A 112 3.75 -11.36 13.03
N ARG A 113 2.47 -11.59 13.37
CA ARG A 113 1.34 -10.66 13.18
C ARG A 113 1.25 -10.13 11.75
N ARG A 114 1.26 -11.04 10.78
CA ARG A 114 1.22 -10.70 9.35
C ARG A 114 0.08 -11.36 8.61
N VAL A 115 -0.51 -10.63 7.69
CA VAL A 115 -1.31 -11.18 6.59
C VAL A 115 -0.41 -11.25 5.38
N THR A 116 -0.12 -12.45 4.89
CA THR A 116 0.76 -12.64 3.73
C THR A 116 -0.08 -12.83 2.48
N THR A 117 0.33 -12.24 1.37
CA THR A 117 -0.33 -12.40 0.07
C THR A 117 0.66 -12.62 -1.04
N THR A 118 0.36 -13.55 -1.94
CA THR A 118 0.91 -13.52 -3.29
C THR A 118 -0.04 -12.70 -4.15
N PHE A 119 0.50 -11.75 -4.92
CA PHE A 119 -0.31 -10.81 -5.70
C PHE A 119 0.32 -10.55 -7.08
N THR A 120 -0.53 -10.21 -8.04
CA THR A 120 -0.10 -9.65 -9.34
C THR A 120 -0.40 -8.16 -9.34
N GLU A 121 0.61 -7.32 -9.53
CA GLU A 121 0.43 -5.88 -9.64
C GLU A 121 -0.13 -5.50 -11.02
N HIS A 122 -1.11 -4.61 -11.04
CA HIS A 122 -1.58 -3.95 -12.24
C HIS A 122 -1.01 -2.53 -12.29
N SER A 123 -0.11 -2.30 -13.24
CA SER A 123 0.52 -0.99 -13.43
C SER A 123 0.61 -0.62 -14.90
N MET A 124 0.89 0.65 -15.16
CA MET A 124 1.05 1.21 -16.49
C MET A 124 2.14 2.26 -16.51
N TRP A 125 2.77 2.43 -17.66
CA TRP A 125 3.70 3.52 -17.93
C TRP A 125 3.25 4.28 -19.18
N ASN A 126 3.05 5.59 -19.06
CA ASN A 126 2.59 6.45 -20.15
C ASN A 126 1.34 5.92 -20.89
N GLY A 127 0.39 5.34 -20.16
CA GLY A 127 -0.82 4.77 -20.77
C GLY A 127 -0.72 3.29 -21.13
N VAL A 128 0.49 2.73 -21.20
CA VAL A 128 0.72 1.35 -21.65
C VAL A 128 0.80 0.41 -20.44
N PRO A 129 -0.03 -0.64 -20.36
CA PRO A 129 0.05 -1.62 -19.28
C PRO A 129 1.40 -2.32 -19.22
N ASN A 130 1.94 -2.46 -18.02
CA ASN A 130 3.13 -3.26 -17.75
C ASN A 130 2.73 -4.73 -17.53
N VAL A 131 3.67 -5.64 -17.78
CA VAL A 131 3.49 -7.07 -17.45
C VAL A 131 4.31 -7.39 -16.22
N CYS A 132 3.63 -7.55 -15.08
CA CYS A 132 4.28 -7.87 -13.81
C CYS A 132 4.22 -9.36 -13.51
N GLN A 133 5.31 -9.88 -12.93
CA GLN A 133 5.32 -11.19 -12.31
C GLN A 133 4.54 -11.15 -10.99
N ASP A 134 4.13 -12.32 -10.52
CA ASP A 134 3.59 -12.45 -9.17
C ASP A 134 4.68 -12.09 -8.16
N GLY A 135 4.30 -11.30 -7.15
CA GLY A 135 5.14 -10.91 -6.04
C GLY A 135 4.53 -11.31 -4.71
N ASP A 136 5.36 -11.33 -3.68
CA ASP A 136 4.92 -11.55 -2.31
C ASP A 136 4.77 -10.23 -1.56
N SER A 137 3.86 -10.23 -0.61
CA SER A 137 3.42 -9.04 0.12
C SER A 137 3.02 -9.43 1.53
N ALA A 138 3.24 -8.52 2.47
CA ALA A 138 2.80 -8.69 3.85
C ALA A 138 2.18 -7.41 4.38
N VAL A 139 1.01 -7.54 5.03
CA VAL A 139 0.49 -6.54 5.94
C VAL A 139 0.90 -6.92 7.35
N THR A 140 1.74 -6.12 7.99
CA THR A 140 2.18 -6.31 9.38
C THR A 140 1.36 -5.42 10.30
N VAL A 141 0.82 -5.99 11.38
CA VAL A 141 0.06 -5.30 12.41
C VAL A 141 0.87 -5.31 13.71
N THR A 142 1.68 -4.28 13.92
CA THR A 142 2.48 -4.14 15.15
C THR A 142 1.56 -3.83 16.32
N SER A 143 0.63 -2.89 16.11
CA SER A 143 -0.41 -2.49 17.06
C SER A 143 -1.71 -2.16 16.32
N ALA A 144 -2.79 -1.85 17.04
CA ALA A 144 -4.04 -1.41 16.41
C ALA A 144 -3.87 -0.13 15.58
N ASP A 145 -2.93 0.75 15.94
CA ASP A 145 -2.62 2.02 15.26
C ASP A 145 -1.35 1.97 14.41
N GLU A 146 -0.71 0.81 14.28
CA GLU A 146 0.51 0.64 13.50
C GLU A 146 0.35 -0.56 12.57
N VAL A 147 -0.10 -0.26 11.35
CA VAL A 147 -0.37 -1.22 10.28
C VAL A 147 0.42 -0.81 9.05
N THR A 148 1.26 -1.70 8.52
CA THR A 148 2.11 -1.42 7.36
C THR A 148 1.93 -2.50 6.30
N VAL A 149 1.71 -2.10 5.05
CA VAL A 149 1.80 -2.98 3.89
C VAL A 149 3.19 -2.85 3.29
N LYS A 150 3.82 -3.98 2.99
CA LYS A 150 5.08 -4.03 2.28
C LYS A 150 4.98 -5.08 1.18
N HIS A 151 5.41 -4.72 -0.02
CA HIS A 151 5.65 -5.69 -1.07
C HIS A 151 7.14 -6.04 -1.06
N ASP A 152 7.43 -7.33 -1.17
CA ASP A 152 8.77 -7.75 -1.55
C ASP A 152 9.05 -7.26 -2.98
N ASN A 153 10.32 -7.25 -3.37
CA ASN A 153 10.69 -6.75 -4.68
C ASN A 153 9.96 -7.55 -5.77
N TYR A 154 9.16 -6.87 -6.58
CA TYR A 154 8.42 -7.48 -7.68
C TYR A 154 8.93 -6.92 -9.00
N TYR A 155 8.82 -7.72 -10.06
CA TYR A 155 9.41 -7.41 -11.35
C TYR A 155 8.33 -7.15 -12.39
N CYS A 156 8.50 -6.06 -13.14
CA CYS A 156 7.59 -5.69 -14.22
C CYS A 156 8.35 -5.41 -15.50
N ASN A 157 7.87 -5.97 -16.61
CA ASN A 157 8.29 -5.62 -17.95
C ASN A 157 7.50 -4.41 -18.45
N TRP A 158 8.22 -3.32 -18.73
CA TRP A 158 7.66 -2.05 -19.21
C TRP A 158 7.77 -2.00 -20.73
N MET A 159 7.22 -3.02 -21.38
CA MET A 159 7.04 -3.21 -22.83
C MET A 159 7.85 -2.24 -23.71
N GLY A 160 9.04 -2.68 -24.15
CA GLY A 160 9.93 -1.88 -25.02
C GLY A 160 11.00 -1.06 -24.28
N ILE A 161 10.83 -0.79 -22.99
CA ILE A 161 11.87 -0.16 -22.15
C ILE A 161 12.76 -1.20 -21.45
N GLY A 162 12.17 -2.32 -21.03
CA GLY A 162 12.87 -3.40 -20.34
C GLY A 162 12.25 -3.74 -18.99
N ASN A 163 13.05 -4.39 -18.14
CA ASN A 163 12.59 -4.91 -16.85
C ASN A 163 12.94 -3.93 -15.72
N MET A 164 11.94 -3.60 -14.91
CA MET A 164 12.09 -2.89 -13.65
C MET A 164 11.90 -3.85 -12.48
N ALA A 165 12.63 -3.61 -11.39
CA ALA A 165 12.29 -4.08 -10.06
C ALA A 165 11.64 -2.93 -9.30
N SER A 166 10.56 -3.24 -8.60
CA SER A 166 9.76 -2.29 -7.82
C SER A 166 9.82 -2.63 -6.33
N THR A 167 9.86 -1.61 -5.49
CA THR A 167 9.68 -1.73 -4.04
C THR A 167 8.54 -0.83 -3.61
N PHE A 168 7.66 -1.34 -2.75
CA PHE A 168 6.50 -0.61 -2.25
C PHE A 168 6.34 -0.77 -0.74
N VAL A 169 6.01 0.32 -0.07
CA VAL A 169 5.57 0.33 1.33
C VAL A 169 4.40 1.29 1.49
N MET A 170 3.48 0.97 2.38
CA MET A 170 2.35 1.83 2.72
C MET A 170 2.04 1.76 4.21
N ALA A 171 2.03 2.92 4.88
CA ALA A 171 1.62 3.06 6.26
C ALA A 171 0.13 3.37 6.29
N ILE A 172 -0.63 2.46 6.87
CA ILE A 172 -2.08 2.52 6.89
C ILE A 172 -2.53 3.44 8.01
N ASP A 173 -3.38 4.41 7.71
CA ASP A 173 -4.04 5.30 8.68
C ASP A 173 -5.57 5.14 8.67
N TYR A 174 -6.10 4.32 7.76
CA TYR A 174 -7.53 4.16 7.56
C TYR A 174 -7.89 2.74 7.12
N ILE A 175 -8.81 2.11 7.84
CA ILE A 175 -9.38 0.80 7.47
C ILE A 175 -10.90 0.91 7.57
N ASP A 176 -11.61 0.69 6.48
CA ASP A 176 -13.07 0.68 6.44
C ASP A 176 -13.56 -0.64 5.88
N LEU A 177 -13.89 -1.56 6.79
CA LEU A 177 -14.39 -2.88 6.44
C LEU A 177 -15.77 -2.81 5.79
N ASP A 178 -16.59 -1.83 6.20
CA ASP A 178 -17.97 -1.68 5.72
C ASP A 178 -18.01 -1.24 4.24
N LYS A 179 -16.94 -0.60 3.77
CA LYS A 179 -16.76 -0.20 2.36
C LYS A 179 -15.67 -0.97 1.62
N GLY A 180 -14.98 -1.90 2.29
CA GLY A 180 -13.85 -2.64 1.72
C GLY A 180 -12.72 -1.72 1.28
N ARG A 181 -12.27 -0.82 2.16
CA ARG A 181 -11.21 0.15 1.87
C ARG A 181 -10.10 0.07 2.89
N MET A 182 -8.88 0.28 2.42
CA MET A 182 -7.72 0.51 3.27
C MET A 182 -6.86 1.62 2.69
N GLY A 183 -6.59 2.65 3.48
CA GLY A 183 -5.95 3.90 3.08
C GLY A 183 -4.70 4.18 3.88
N GLY A 184 -3.79 4.93 3.25
CA GLY A 184 -2.49 5.18 3.84
C GLY A 184 -1.54 5.95 2.93
N TYR A 185 -0.44 6.36 3.54
CA TYR A 185 0.67 7.00 2.85
C TYR A 185 1.53 5.92 2.22
N TRP A 186 1.82 6.04 0.94
CA TRP A 186 2.63 5.09 0.20
C TRP A 186 3.96 5.71 -0.20
N ALA A 187 4.97 4.85 -0.32
CA ALA A 187 6.22 5.13 -0.99
C ALA A 187 6.53 4.01 -1.96
N HIS A 188 6.91 4.37 -3.17
CA HIS A 188 7.22 3.43 -4.25
C HIS A 188 8.52 3.85 -4.92
N ALA A 189 9.34 2.86 -5.29
CA ALA A 189 10.56 3.07 -6.04
C ALA A 189 10.69 1.99 -7.11
N VAL A 190 11.24 2.38 -8.26
CA VAL A 190 11.55 1.47 -9.37
C VAL A 190 13.01 1.66 -9.79
N VAL A 191 13.67 0.56 -10.13
CA VAL A 191 15.06 0.51 -10.60
C VAL A 191 15.21 -0.54 -11.71
N GLY A 192 16.18 -0.39 -12.62
CA GLY A 192 16.44 -1.35 -13.69
C GLY A 192 16.92 -0.66 -14.95
N THR A 193 16.28 -0.93 -16.09
CA THR A 193 16.50 -0.16 -17.34
C THR A 193 15.97 1.29 -17.26
N GLY A 194 15.60 1.73 -16.07
CA GLY A 194 14.93 2.98 -15.75
C GLY A 194 14.97 3.21 -14.24
N GLY A 195 14.38 4.32 -13.80
CA GLY A 195 14.38 4.68 -12.38
C GLY A 195 13.36 5.74 -12.03
N GLY A 196 12.79 5.63 -10.83
CA GLY A 196 11.85 6.61 -10.32
C GLY A 196 11.51 6.32 -8.87
N ARG A 197 11.07 7.35 -8.17
CA ARG A 197 10.56 7.24 -6.81
C ARG A 197 9.40 8.20 -6.62
N GLY A 198 8.44 7.81 -5.80
CA GLY A 198 7.27 8.61 -5.51
C GLY A 198 6.72 8.32 -4.13
N THR A 199 5.96 9.28 -3.63
CA THR A 199 5.14 9.14 -2.44
C THR A 199 3.79 9.78 -2.67
N GLY A 200 2.83 9.43 -1.83
CA GLY A 200 1.54 10.08 -1.80
C GLY A 200 0.60 9.38 -0.83
N TYR A 201 -0.68 9.66 -0.99
CA TYR A 201 -1.74 8.98 -0.25
C TYR A 201 -2.67 8.27 -1.22
N ALA A 202 -3.06 7.06 -0.89
CA ALA A 202 -3.95 6.26 -1.72
C ALA A 202 -4.87 5.38 -0.89
N ILE A 203 -5.96 4.94 -1.53
CA ILE A 203 -6.89 3.93 -1.03
C ILE A 203 -6.74 2.69 -1.88
N MET A 204 -6.52 1.54 -1.24
CA MET A 204 -6.84 0.22 -1.78
C MET A 204 -8.34 0.00 -1.62
N GLN A 205 -9.05 -0.13 -2.73
CA GLN A 205 -10.47 -0.46 -2.76
C GLN A 205 -10.65 -1.90 -3.22
N PHE A 206 -11.18 -2.69 -2.30
CA PHE A 206 -11.56 -4.07 -2.54
C PHE A 206 -12.96 -4.14 -3.16
N PRO A 207 -13.22 -5.10 -4.08
CA PRO A 207 -14.52 -5.21 -4.74
C PRO A 207 -15.61 -5.74 -3.79
N GLN A 208 -15.24 -6.44 -2.72
CA GLN A 208 -16.17 -6.91 -1.70
C GLN A 208 -15.82 -6.31 -0.34
N ALA A 209 -16.78 -5.57 0.20
CA ALA A 209 -16.76 -5.11 1.59
C ALA A 209 -17.18 -6.24 2.54
N MET A 210 -16.80 -6.12 3.81
CA MET A 210 -17.29 -7.01 4.86
C MET A 210 -18.58 -6.43 5.45
N LYS A 211 -19.72 -6.91 4.95
CA LYS A 211 -21.03 -6.36 5.35
C LYS A 211 -21.32 -6.63 6.82
N LYS A 212 -22.17 -5.78 7.40
CA LYS A 212 -22.52 -5.75 8.85
C LYS A 212 -23.01 -7.09 9.42
N ASP A 213 -23.64 -7.92 8.59
CA ASP A 213 -24.13 -9.27 8.91
C ASP A 213 -23.06 -10.36 8.79
N GLU A 214 -21.96 -10.09 8.07
CA GLU A 214 -20.78 -10.94 7.92
C GLU A 214 -19.63 -10.51 8.85
N ASN A 215 -19.78 -9.38 9.54
CA ASN A 215 -18.77 -8.76 10.38
C ASN A 215 -18.75 -9.37 11.81
N TRP A 216 -17.90 -10.37 12.00
CA TRP A 216 -17.73 -11.19 13.21
C TRP A 216 -17.20 -10.45 14.45
N LEU A 217 -16.85 -9.16 14.37
CA LEU A 217 -16.45 -8.37 15.55
C LEU A 217 -17.57 -8.27 16.60
N ARG A 218 -18.80 -8.63 16.25
CA ARG A 218 -19.89 -8.81 17.20
C ARG A 218 -19.67 -10.01 18.14
N THR A 219 -19.08 -11.11 17.67
CA THR A 219 -18.92 -12.35 18.44
C THR A 219 -17.86 -12.21 19.53
N ILE A 220 -16.74 -11.53 19.24
CA ILE A 220 -15.64 -11.32 20.21
C ILE A 220 -16.05 -10.33 21.33
N LEU A 221 -16.87 -9.32 21.02
CA LEU A 221 -17.37 -8.36 22.02
C LEU A 221 -18.49 -8.94 22.89
N LEU A 222 -19.24 -9.94 22.40
CA LEU A 222 -20.28 -10.62 23.17
C LEU A 222 -19.68 -11.68 24.11
N ASP A 223 -18.62 -12.39 23.71
CA ASP A 223 -17.91 -13.31 24.61
C ASP A 223 -17.20 -12.60 25.79
N LYS A 224 -16.76 -11.35 25.58
CA LYS A 224 -16.20 -10.50 26.66
C LYS A 224 -17.24 -9.96 27.64
N LYS A 225 -18.55 -10.04 27.33
CA LYS A 225 -19.64 -9.68 28.25
C LYS A 225 -20.18 -10.85 29.08
N VAL A 226 -19.75 -12.08 28.77
CA VAL A 226 -20.17 -13.32 29.46
C VAL A 226 -19.08 -13.81 30.43
N ARG A 227 -18.01 -13.04 30.65
CA ARG A 227 -17.03 -13.24 31.72
C ARG A 227 -16.99 -12.06 32.67
#